data_AF-X1RF41-F1
#
_entry.id   AF-X1RF41-F1
#
_cell.length_a   1.000
_cell.length_b   1.000
_cell.length_c   1.000
_cell.angle_alpha   90.00
_cell.angle_beta   90.00
_cell.angle_gamma   90.00
#
_symmetry.space_group_name_H-M   'P 1'
#
loop_
_entity.id
_entity.type
_entity.pdbx_description
1 polymer ?
#
loop_
_entity_poly.entity_id
_entity_poly.type
_entity_poly.pdbx_seq_one_letter_code
_entity_poly.pdbx_strand_id
1 'polypeptide(L)'
;GATLASIIAILLAAKPAEAATPDEKVNYLIEALTTLIPVLAEVAEGQTQLVEGQTQLVEAIQQWLAAQGIAPPGVEVAVSAPWVAKEPEQIFSQAIRTAEIFYSDKMVNWTRGKRLLIKVESSLDQDCDIQVIGNIADTRELAVDVGDLLTCVAGGNISAGPAWDDWMPYIGVRIITALAPTAGILTITAVIQE
;
A
#
# COMPACT_ATOMS: atom_id res chain seq x y z
N GLY A 1 8.77 21.80 -39.40
CA GLY A 1 10.17 21.47 -39.04
C GLY A 1 11.16 22.41 -39.69
N ALA A 2 11.35 22.32 -41.01
CA ALA A 2 12.34 23.13 -41.76
C ALA A 2 12.07 24.65 -41.72
N THR A 3 10.80 25.06 -41.68
CA THR A 3 10.39 26.48 -41.69
C THR A 3 10.74 27.20 -40.38
N LEU A 4 10.44 26.59 -39.23
CA LEU A 4 10.76 27.15 -37.90
C LEU A 4 12.27 27.27 -37.69
N ALA A 5 13.04 26.24 -38.04
CA ALA A 5 14.50 26.27 -37.91
C ALA A 5 15.13 27.39 -38.78
N SER A 6 14.60 27.59 -39.98
CA SER A 6 15.05 28.66 -40.88
C SER A 6 14.70 30.05 -40.34
N ILE A 7 13.49 30.24 -39.80
CA ILE A 7 13.05 31.52 -39.21
C ILE A 7 13.88 31.86 -37.97
N ILE A 8 14.15 30.88 -37.09
CA ILE A 8 15.03 31.06 -35.94
C ILE A 8 16.44 31.47 -36.39
N ALA A 9 16.99 30.82 -37.41
CA ALA A 9 18.32 31.16 -37.93
C ALA A 9 18.38 32.59 -38.49
N ILE A 10 17.33 33.04 -39.19
CA ILE A 10 17.22 34.41 -39.72
C ILE A 10 17.16 35.42 -38.58
N LEU A 11 16.32 35.19 -37.56
CA LEU A 11 16.20 36.08 -36.41
C LEU A 11 17.53 36.17 -35.65
N LEU A 12 18.19 35.04 -35.39
CA LEU A 12 19.49 35.02 -34.72
C LEU A 12 20.57 35.77 -35.50
N ALA A 13 20.56 35.70 -36.84
CA ALA A 13 21.48 36.44 -37.69
C ALA A 13 21.19 37.95 -37.71
N ALA A 14 19.93 38.35 -37.52
CA ALA A 14 19.49 39.75 -37.46
C ALA A 14 19.67 40.39 -36.06
N LYS A 15 20.21 39.64 -35.07
CA LYS A 15 20.38 40.13 -33.70
C LYS A 15 21.26 41.40 -33.67
N PRO A 16 20.81 42.48 -33.01
CA PRO A 16 21.60 43.70 -32.92
C PRO A 16 22.87 43.49 -32.09
N ALA A 17 23.91 44.28 -32.42
CA ALA A 17 25.18 44.26 -31.69
C ALA A 17 24.99 44.66 -30.21
N GLU A 18 25.89 44.21 -29.34
CA GLU A 18 25.79 44.47 -27.90
C GLU A 18 25.81 45.97 -27.55
N ALA A 19 26.51 46.78 -28.36
CA ALA A 19 26.58 48.23 -28.24
C ALA A 19 25.35 48.98 -28.79
N ALA A 20 24.35 48.29 -29.37
CA ALA A 20 23.14 48.93 -29.88
C ALA A 20 22.33 49.61 -28.77
N THR A 21 21.58 50.64 -29.16
CA THR A 21 20.75 51.42 -28.24
C THR A 21 19.60 50.56 -27.66
N PRO A 22 19.07 50.93 -26.49
CA PRO A 22 17.91 50.23 -25.91
C PRO A 22 16.71 50.16 -26.87
N ASP A 23 16.42 51.23 -27.60
CA ASP A 23 15.27 51.30 -28.52
C ASP A 23 15.42 50.35 -29.71
N GLU A 24 16.63 50.23 -30.29
CA GLU A 24 16.91 49.27 -31.36
C GLU A 24 16.75 47.82 -30.89
N LYS A 25 17.15 47.51 -29.65
CA LYS A 25 16.99 46.18 -29.04
C LYS A 25 15.52 45.86 -28.80
N VAL A 26 14.73 46.83 -28.33
CA VAL A 26 13.27 46.66 -28.12
C VAL A 26 12.55 46.46 -29.45
N ASN A 27 12.88 47.25 -30.48
CA ASN A 27 12.28 47.10 -31.81
C ASN A 27 12.58 45.73 -32.42
N TYR A 28 13.82 45.24 -32.32
CA TYR A 28 14.20 43.89 -32.75
C TYR A 28 13.39 42.80 -32.00
N LEU A 29 13.22 42.94 -30.68
CA LEU A 29 12.43 41.98 -29.91
C LEU A 29 10.96 41.97 -30.31
N ILE A 30 10.37 43.13 -30.60
CA ILE A 30 8.98 43.24 -31.08
C ILE A 30 8.83 42.56 -32.44
N GLU A 31 9.76 42.78 -33.37
CA GLU A 31 9.74 42.18 -34.70
C GLU A 31 9.96 40.65 -34.63
N ALA A 32 10.89 40.19 -33.78
CA ALA A 32 11.14 38.77 -33.55
C ALA A 32 9.90 38.08 -32.95
N LEU A 33 9.26 38.68 -31.94
CA LEU A 33 8.03 38.14 -31.35
C LEU A 33 6.89 38.12 -32.35
N THR A 34 6.71 39.19 -33.12
CA THR A 34 5.67 39.27 -34.17
C THR A 34 5.86 38.20 -35.23
N THR A 35 7.11 37.87 -35.57
CA THR A 35 7.45 36.82 -36.55
C THR A 35 7.26 35.41 -35.98
N LEU A 36 7.55 35.20 -34.70
CA LEU A 36 7.46 33.86 -34.08
C LEU A 36 6.03 33.44 -33.71
N ILE A 37 5.15 34.38 -33.36
CA ILE A 37 3.74 34.10 -33.00
C ILE A 37 3.01 33.23 -34.05
N PRO A 38 2.98 33.58 -35.35
CA PRO A 38 2.28 32.77 -36.35
C PRO A 38 2.91 31.38 -36.54
N VAL A 39 4.24 31.29 -36.45
CA VAL A 39 4.95 30.01 -36.59
C VAL A 39 4.62 29.07 -35.44
N LEU A 40 4.48 29.60 -34.22
CA LEU A 40 4.05 28.80 -33.06
C LEU A 40 2.61 28.31 -33.20
N ALA A 41 1.73 29.12 -33.80
CA ALA A 41 0.36 28.69 -34.09
C ALA A 41 0.32 27.53 -35.10
N GLU A 42 1.10 27.60 -36.18
CA GLU A 42 1.22 26.51 -37.16
C GLU A 42 1.79 25.22 -36.52
N VAL A 43 2.76 25.35 -35.60
CA VAL A 43 3.31 24.19 -34.88
C VAL A 43 2.25 23.56 -33.98
N ALA A 44 1.45 24.36 -33.28
CA ALA A 44 0.37 23.86 -32.43
C ALA A 44 -0.73 23.14 -33.24
N GLU A 45 -1.08 23.67 -34.40
CA GLU A 45 -2.02 23.04 -35.33
C GLU A 45 -1.46 21.70 -35.86
N GLY A 46 -0.20 21.69 -36.30
CA GLY A 46 0.46 20.47 -36.77
C GLY A 46 0.60 19.39 -35.68
N GLN A 47 0.79 19.79 -34.42
CA GLN A 47 0.78 18.86 -33.29
C GLN A 47 -0.62 18.27 -33.05
N THR A 48 -1.67 19.08 -33.13
CA THR A 48 -3.06 18.61 -33.03
C THR A 48 -3.36 17.58 -34.12
N GLN A 49 -3.03 17.88 -35.37
CA GLN A 49 -3.23 16.97 -36.50
C GLN A 49 -2.43 15.66 -36.36
N LEU A 50 -1.21 15.72 -35.81
CA LEU A 50 -0.40 14.53 -35.54
C LEU A 50 -1.08 13.63 -34.50
N VAL A 51 -1.59 14.21 -33.41
CA VAL A 51 -2.27 13.46 -32.35
C VAL A 51 -3.55 12.83 -32.88
N GLU A 52 -4.33 13.56 -33.68
CA GLU A 52 -5.53 13.02 -34.34
C GLU A 52 -5.18 11.86 -35.28
N GLY A 53 -4.14 12.02 -36.12
CA GLY A 53 -3.68 10.97 -37.03
C GLY A 53 -3.16 9.73 -36.29
N GLN A 54 -2.44 9.91 -35.18
CA GLN A 54 -2.01 8.80 -34.32
C GLN A 54 -3.20 8.07 -33.69
N THR A 55 -4.20 8.81 -33.24
CA THR A 55 -5.43 8.25 -32.66
C THR A 55 -6.15 7.38 -33.69
N GLN A 56 -6.35 7.89 -34.91
CA GLN A 56 -6.96 7.14 -36.01
C GLN A 56 -6.17 5.89 -36.38
N LEU A 57 -4.83 5.97 -36.37
CA LEU A 57 -3.97 4.83 -36.67
C LEU A 57 -4.06 3.74 -35.59
N VAL A 58 -4.13 4.14 -34.31
CA VAL A 58 -4.34 3.21 -33.20
C VAL A 58 -5.70 2.52 -33.32
N GLU A 59 -6.76 3.26 -33.61
CA GLU A 59 -8.11 2.71 -33.81
C GLU A 59 -8.14 1.73 -34.99
N ALA A 60 -7.53 2.07 -36.12
CA ALA A 60 -7.44 1.21 -37.29
C ALA A 60 -6.67 -0.09 -37.01
N ILE A 61 -5.57 -0.01 -36.25
CA ILE A 61 -4.81 -1.19 -35.81
C ILE A 61 -5.65 -2.05 -34.87
N GLN A 62 -6.34 -1.46 -33.90
CA GLN A 62 -7.21 -2.19 -32.98
C GLN A 62 -8.35 -2.90 -33.72
N GLN A 63 -8.98 -2.24 -34.70
CA GLN A 63 -10.02 -2.83 -35.54
C GLN A 63 -9.47 -3.99 -36.39
N TRP A 64 -8.28 -3.82 -36.99
CA TRP A 64 -7.62 -4.87 -37.76
C TRP A 64 -7.23 -6.09 -36.91
N LEU A 65 -6.74 -5.87 -35.68
CA LEU A 65 -6.45 -6.94 -34.72
C LEU A 65 -7.71 -7.67 -34.26
N ALA A 66 -8.79 -6.93 -33.95
CA ALA A 66 -10.07 -7.50 -33.57
C ALA A 66 -10.68 -8.36 -34.69
N ALA A 67 -10.54 -7.94 -35.96
CA ALA A 67 -10.97 -8.72 -37.12
C ALA A 67 -10.21 -10.05 -37.28
N GLN A 68 -9.01 -10.17 -36.68
CA GLN A 68 -8.23 -11.41 -36.62
C GLN A 68 -8.50 -12.26 -35.37
N GLY A 69 -9.45 -11.85 -34.53
CA GLY A 69 -9.75 -12.51 -33.25
C GLY A 69 -8.68 -12.27 -32.18
N ILE A 70 -7.76 -11.33 -32.40
CA ILE A 70 -6.77 -10.90 -31.42
C ILE A 70 -7.41 -9.76 -30.63
N ALA A 71 -7.88 -10.07 -29.41
CA ALA A 71 -8.38 -9.04 -28.51
C ALA A 71 -7.28 -8.01 -28.25
N PRO A 72 -7.59 -6.69 -28.24
CA PRO A 72 -6.62 -5.67 -27.87
C PRO A 72 -6.07 -6.01 -26.47
N PRO A 73 -4.78 -5.76 -26.19
CA PRO A 73 -4.20 -6.04 -24.89
C PRO A 73 -4.90 -5.13 -23.87
N GLY A 74 -5.94 -5.64 -23.22
CA GLY A 74 -6.28 -5.19 -21.89
C GLY A 74 -5.04 -5.38 -21.05
N VAL A 75 -4.56 -4.34 -20.38
CA VAL A 75 -3.56 -4.53 -19.33
C VAL A 75 -4.27 -5.30 -18.23
N GLU A 76 -4.29 -6.63 -18.33
CA GLU A 76 -4.62 -7.51 -17.22
C GLU A 76 -3.47 -7.37 -16.22
N VAL A 77 -3.61 -6.40 -15.30
CA VAL A 77 -2.80 -6.38 -14.10
C VAL A 77 -3.27 -7.55 -13.24
N ALA A 78 -2.68 -8.73 -13.49
CA ALA A 78 -2.81 -9.85 -12.59
C ALA A 78 -2.06 -9.52 -11.29
N VAL A 79 -2.74 -8.87 -10.34
CA VAL A 79 -2.22 -8.67 -8.99
C VAL A 79 -2.26 -10.02 -8.27
N SER A 80 -1.15 -10.75 -8.31
CA SER A 80 -0.95 -11.90 -7.45
C SER A 80 -0.61 -11.40 -6.04
N ALA A 81 -1.53 -11.60 -5.09
CA ALA A 81 -1.26 -11.47 -3.67
C ALA A 81 -1.17 -12.89 -3.08
N PRO A 82 -0.04 -13.60 -3.24
CA PRO A 82 0.10 -14.95 -2.73
C PRO A 82 -0.19 -14.94 -1.22
N TRP A 83 -1.01 -15.89 -0.77
CA TRP A 83 -1.28 -16.07 0.64
C TRP A 83 -0.02 -16.64 1.30
N VAL A 84 0.73 -15.80 2.00
CA VAL A 84 1.97 -16.21 2.67
C VAL A 84 1.72 -16.18 4.16
N ALA A 85 1.81 -17.35 4.82
CA ALA A 85 1.81 -17.39 6.27
C ALA A 85 3.16 -16.87 6.78
N LYS A 86 3.14 -15.90 7.69
CA LYS A 86 4.31 -15.55 8.49
C LYS A 86 4.60 -16.70 9.45
N GLU A 87 5.88 -16.92 9.75
CA GLU A 87 6.28 -17.85 10.81
C GLU A 87 5.53 -17.56 12.12
N PRO A 88 5.02 -18.60 12.82
CA PRO A 88 4.33 -18.43 14.09
C PRO A 88 5.19 -17.66 15.11
N GLU A 89 4.62 -16.61 15.67
CA GLU A 89 5.29 -15.72 16.61
C GLU A 89 4.82 -16.02 18.03
N GLN A 90 5.71 -16.54 18.88
CA GLN A 90 5.41 -16.72 20.30
C GLN A 90 5.25 -15.36 20.99
N ILE A 91 4.14 -15.18 21.70
CA ILE A 91 3.79 -13.93 22.41
C ILE A 91 3.64 -14.13 23.91
N PHE A 92 3.61 -15.37 24.39
CA PHE A 92 3.64 -15.70 25.81
C PHE A 92 4.16 -17.13 25.96
N SER A 93 5.09 -17.36 26.89
CA SER A 93 5.43 -18.72 27.32
C SER A 93 5.97 -18.69 28.74
N GLN A 94 5.10 -18.93 29.72
CA GLN A 94 5.46 -18.82 31.13
C GLN A 94 4.75 -19.86 31.98
N ALA A 95 5.41 -20.18 33.09
CA ALA A 95 4.84 -20.97 34.18
C ALA A 95 3.98 -20.05 35.07
N ILE A 96 2.65 -20.14 34.95
CA ILE A 96 1.74 -19.37 35.78
C ILE A 96 1.58 -20.05 37.14
N ARG A 97 1.76 -19.30 38.24
CA ARG A 97 1.74 -19.82 39.62
C ARG A 97 0.87 -19.00 40.59
N THR A 98 0.14 -18.04 40.06
CA THR A 98 -0.67 -17.08 40.80
C THR A 98 -2.02 -16.96 40.11
N ALA A 99 -3.08 -16.72 40.89
CA ALA A 99 -4.42 -16.45 40.37
C ALA A 99 -4.53 -14.96 40.10
N GLU A 100 -4.17 -14.56 38.88
CA GLU A 100 -4.19 -13.17 38.45
C GLU A 100 -4.42 -13.03 36.94
N ILE A 101 -4.40 -11.77 36.48
CA ILE A 101 -4.50 -11.42 35.07
C ILE A 101 -3.09 -11.24 34.52
N PHE A 102 -2.76 -11.98 33.48
CA PHE A 102 -1.54 -11.82 32.70
C PHE A 102 -1.86 -11.25 31.33
N TYR A 103 -0.82 -10.73 30.68
CA TYR A 103 -0.91 -10.21 29.33
C TYR A 103 0.19 -10.86 28.51
N SER A 104 -0.01 -10.95 27.19
CA SER A 104 1.06 -11.31 26.27
C SER A 104 2.24 -10.36 26.43
N ASP A 105 3.45 -10.88 26.24
CA ASP A 105 4.72 -10.17 26.41
C ASP A 105 4.87 -9.00 25.40
N LYS A 106 4.11 -9.05 24.30
CA LYS A 106 4.04 -8.04 23.24
C LYS A 106 2.67 -8.03 22.56
N MET A 107 2.37 -6.95 21.87
CA MET A 107 1.26 -6.90 20.92
C MET A 107 1.77 -7.28 19.53
N VAL A 108 1.03 -8.13 18.84
CA VAL A 108 1.32 -8.58 17.48
C VAL A 108 0.91 -7.48 16.51
N ASN A 109 1.86 -7.03 15.69
CA ASN A 109 1.56 -6.13 14.59
C ASN A 109 0.82 -6.89 13.47
N TRP A 110 -0.46 -6.60 13.32
CA TRP A 110 -1.36 -7.16 12.31
C TRP A 110 -1.82 -6.11 11.28
N THR A 111 -1.05 -5.02 11.12
CA THR A 111 -1.36 -3.92 10.18
C THR A 111 -1.39 -4.34 8.71
N ARG A 112 -0.64 -5.39 8.36
CA ARG A 112 -0.51 -5.89 6.98
C ARG A 112 -1.07 -7.30 6.78
N GLY A 113 -1.54 -7.94 7.85
CA GLY A 113 -2.07 -9.29 7.76
C GLY A 113 -3.54 -9.30 7.33
N LYS A 114 -3.94 -10.34 6.62
CA LYS A 114 -5.35 -10.60 6.24
C LYS A 114 -6.07 -11.44 7.27
N ARG A 115 -5.37 -12.40 7.90
CA ARG A 115 -5.91 -13.26 8.96
C ARG A 115 -4.93 -13.40 10.11
N LEU A 116 -5.47 -13.50 11.31
CA LEU A 116 -4.72 -13.76 12.53
C LEU A 116 -5.37 -14.93 13.27
N LEU A 117 -4.55 -15.86 13.74
CA LEU A 117 -4.95 -16.92 14.65
C LEU A 117 -4.02 -16.91 15.87
N ILE A 118 -4.61 -16.92 17.06
CA ILE A 118 -3.91 -17.15 18.32
C ILE A 118 -4.07 -18.63 18.67
N LYS A 119 -2.97 -19.37 18.65
CA LYS A 119 -2.90 -20.74 19.15
C LYS A 119 -2.48 -20.70 20.61
N VAL A 120 -3.26 -21.36 21.47
CA VAL A 120 -2.96 -21.52 22.90
C VAL A 120 -2.75 -22.99 23.19
N GLU A 121 -1.66 -23.29 23.87
CA GLU A 121 -1.29 -24.62 24.32
C GLU A 121 -0.96 -24.57 25.81
N SER A 122 -1.76 -25.27 26.61
CA SER A 122 -1.62 -25.31 28.06
C SER A 122 -1.13 -26.68 28.50
N SER A 123 -0.07 -26.69 29.30
CA SER A 123 0.29 -27.86 30.13
C SER A 123 -0.02 -27.62 31.61
N LEU A 124 -0.78 -26.57 31.93
CA LEU A 124 -1.20 -26.23 33.27
C LEU A 124 -2.16 -27.28 33.84
N ASP A 125 -2.14 -27.44 35.15
CA ASP A 125 -3.05 -28.32 35.91
C ASP A 125 -4.37 -27.63 36.30
N GLN A 126 -4.58 -26.39 35.86
CA GLN A 126 -5.80 -25.60 36.07
C GLN A 126 -6.24 -24.94 34.75
N ASP A 127 -7.53 -24.65 34.66
CA ASP A 127 -8.12 -23.92 33.53
C ASP A 127 -7.68 -22.46 33.53
N CYS A 128 -7.60 -21.86 32.35
CA CYS A 128 -7.37 -20.43 32.17
C CYS A 128 -8.25 -19.87 31.07
N ASP A 129 -8.72 -18.64 31.24
CA ASP A 129 -9.50 -17.95 30.21
C ASP A 129 -8.60 -17.06 29.37
N ILE A 130 -8.90 -17.02 28.08
CA ILE A 130 -8.13 -16.35 27.05
C ILE A 130 -9.05 -15.33 26.38
N GLN A 131 -8.71 -14.05 26.54
CA GLN A 131 -9.36 -12.95 25.84
C GLN A 131 -8.38 -12.37 24.83
N VAL A 132 -8.76 -12.35 23.55
CA VAL A 132 -8.03 -11.57 22.55
C VAL A 132 -8.29 -10.09 22.83
N ILE A 133 -7.24 -9.28 22.84
CA ILE A 133 -7.31 -7.83 23.06
C ILE A 133 -6.69 -7.10 21.88
N GLY A 134 -7.21 -5.92 21.53
CA GLY A 134 -6.75 -5.14 20.39
C GLY A 134 -6.56 -3.67 20.71
N ASN A 135 -5.64 -3.03 19.99
CA ASN A 135 -5.37 -1.60 20.10
C ASN A 135 -4.88 -1.01 18.77
N ILE A 136 -5.00 0.31 18.62
CA ILE A 136 -4.49 1.05 17.48
C ILE A 136 -2.99 1.38 17.59
N ALA A 137 -2.43 1.27 18.80
CA ALA A 137 -1.01 1.47 19.10
C ALA A 137 -0.39 0.17 19.63
N ASP A 138 0.93 0.05 19.52
CA ASP A 138 1.72 -1.09 20.03
C ASP A 138 1.83 -1.04 21.56
N THR A 139 0.69 -1.16 22.22
CA THR A 139 0.56 -1.10 23.68
C THR A 139 -0.72 -1.82 24.11
N ARG A 140 -0.63 -2.49 25.27
CA ARG A 140 -1.78 -3.08 25.97
C ARG A 140 -2.61 -2.06 26.73
N GLU A 141 -2.08 -0.86 26.98
CA GLU A 141 -2.77 0.17 27.72
C GLU A 141 -4.01 0.63 26.94
N LEU A 142 -5.19 0.57 27.58
CA LEU A 142 -6.49 0.85 26.97
C LEU A 142 -6.86 -0.08 25.80
N ALA A 143 -6.23 -1.25 25.70
CA ALA A 143 -6.64 -2.27 24.74
C ALA A 143 -8.07 -2.75 25.05
N VAL A 144 -8.85 -3.00 24.00
CA VAL A 144 -10.23 -3.44 24.08
C VAL A 144 -10.35 -4.93 23.81
N ASP A 145 -11.39 -5.55 24.34
CA ASP A 145 -11.67 -6.96 24.11
C ASP A 145 -12.16 -7.16 22.67
N VAL A 146 -11.62 -8.17 22.01
CA VAL A 146 -11.94 -8.55 20.63
C VAL A 146 -12.52 -9.95 20.63
N GLY A 147 -13.80 -10.06 20.29
CA GLY A 147 -14.53 -11.34 20.32
C GLY A 147 -14.76 -11.89 21.73
N ASP A 148 -15.06 -13.19 21.80
CA ASP A 148 -15.46 -13.87 23.03
C ASP A 148 -14.30 -14.22 23.96
N LEU A 149 -14.59 -14.32 25.25
CA LEU A 149 -13.72 -14.93 26.25
C LEU A 149 -13.77 -16.45 26.10
N LEU A 150 -12.61 -17.08 25.86
CA LEU A 150 -12.52 -18.52 25.61
C LEU A 150 -11.77 -19.24 26.73
N THR A 151 -12.36 -20.29 27.28
CA THR A 151 -11.70 -21.13 28.29
C THR A 151 -10.75 -22.14 27.64
N CYS A 152 -9.49 -22.10 28.02
CA CYS A 152 -8.52 -23.16 27.78
C CYS A 152 -8.46 -24.06 29.02
N VAL A 153 -9.03 -25.26 28.89
CA VAL A 153 -9.03 -26.27 29.95
C VAL A 153 -7.60 -26.70 30.33
N ALA A 154 -7.43 -27.21 31.54
CA ALA A 154 -6.18 -27.78 32.05
C ALA A 154 -5.62 -28.83 31.08
N GLY A 155 -4.31 -28.73 30.79
CA GLY A 155 -3.64 -29.60 29.81
C GLY A 155 -4.18 -29.50 28.37
N GLY A 156 -5.04 -28.53 28.09
CA GLY A 156 -5.77 -28.40 26.83
C GLY A 156 -5.09 -27.49 25.81
N ASN A 157 -5.76 -27.30 24.69
CA ASN A 157 -5.37 -26.32 23.68
C ASN A 157 -6.62 -25.75 23.00
N ILE A 158 -6.57 -24.48 22.63
CA ILE A 158 -7.64 -23.79 21.92
C ILE A 158 -7.05 -22.93 20.81
N SER A 159 -7.92 -22.44 19.94
CA SER A 159 -7.60 -21.41 18.95
C SER A 159 -8.56 -20.25 19.10
N ALA A 160 -8.02 -19.04 19.22
CA ALA A 160 -8.78 -17.80 19.27
C ALA A 160 -8.41 -16.94 18.07
N GLY A 161 -9.36 -16.20 17.52
CA GLY A 161 -9.08 -15.27 16.42
C GLY A 161 -10.19 -14.24 16.30
N PRO A 162 -9.88 -13.02 15.85
CA PRO A 162 -10.89 -12.01 15.61
C PRO A 162 -11.85 -12.46 14.50
N ALA A 163 -13.11 -12.01 14.59
CA ALA A 163 -14.02 -12.08 13.45
C ALA A 163 -13.48 -11.19 12.30
N TRP A 164 -14.04 -11.37 11.10
CA TRP A 164 -13.59 -10.63 9.93
C TRP A 164 -13.69 -9.10 10.10
N ASP A 165 -14.73 -8.63 10.78
CA ASP A 165 -14.99 -7.20 10.97
C ASP A 165 -14.31 -6.62 12.22
N ASP A 166 -13.82 -7.47 13.12
CA ASP A 166 -13.19 -7.06 14.39
C ASP A 166 -11.68 -6.85 14.23
N TRP A 167 -11.31 -6.01 13.26
CA TRP A 167 -9.92 -5.73 12.96
C TRP A 167 -9.32 -4.67 13.89
N MET A 168 -8.12 -4.96 14.42
CA MET A 168 -7.30 -3.99 15.16
C MET A 168 -5.83 -4.08 14.70
N PRO A 169 -5.11 -2.95 14.55
CA PRO A 169 -3.72 -2.93 14.09
C PRO A 169 -2.74 -3.76 14.94
N TYR A 170 -2.93 -3.74 16.26
CA TYR A 170 -2.11 -4.45 17.22
C TYR A 170 -2.98 -5.36 18.06
N ILE A 171 -2.65 -6.66 18.10
CA ILE A 171 -3.44 -7.68 18.82
C ILE A 171 -2.57 -8.36 19.88
N GLY A 172 -3.08 -8.49 21.09
CA GLY A 172 -2.47 -9.25 22.17
C GLY A 172 -3.47 -10.23 22.78
N VAL A 173 -3.08 -10.81 23.91
CA VAL A 173 -3.94 -11.69 24.70
C VAL A 173 -3.91 -11.29 26.15
N ARG A 174 -5.08 -11.23 26.77
CA ARG A 174 -5.26 -11.17 28.23
C ARG A 174 -5.61 -12.56 28.72
N ILE A 175 -4.84 -13.05 29.67
CA ILE A 175 -4.95 -14.40 30.24
C ILE A 175 -5.48 -14.23 31.67
N ILE A 176 -6.56 -14.93 31.99
CA ILE A 176 -7.20 -14.83 33.30
C ILE A 176 -7.11 -16.20 33.96
N THR A 177 -6.52 -16.23 35.15
CA THR A 177 -6.43 -17.45 35.96
C THR A 177 -7.22 -17.28 37.24
N ALA A 178 -8.35 -17.98 37.34
CA ALA A 178 -9.20 -17.93 38.53
C ALA A 178 -8.59 -18.70 39.71
N LEU A 179 -7.84 -19.76 39.41
CA LEU A 179 -7.11 -20.58 40.37
C LEU A 179 -5.63 -20.62 39.99
N ALA A 180 -4.76 -20.57 40.99
CA ALA A 180 -3.31 -20.61 40.78
C ALA A 180 -2.89 -22.02 40.34
N PRO A 181 -2.35 -22.20 39.12
CA PRO A 181 -1.79 -23.49 38.71
C PRO A 181 -0.58 -23.87 39.56
N THR A 182 -0.40 -25.15 39.83
CA THR A 182 0.76 -25.65 40.58
C THR A 182 1.85 -26.21 39.67
N ALA A 183 1.49 -26.59 38.44
CA ALA A 183 2.39 -27.19 37.47
C ALA A 183 2.13 -26.65 36.05
N GLY A 184 3.04 -26.96 35.14
CA GLY A 184 2.89 -26.66 33.71
C GLY A 184 3.34 -25.26 33.28
N ILE A 185 3.21 -25.05 31.97
CA ILE A 185 3.53 -23.84 31.20
C ILE A 185 2.37 -23.58 30.24
N LEU A 186 1.99 -22.31 30.12
CA LEU A 186 1.08 -21.84 29.08
C LEU A 186 1.89 -21.19 27.96
N THR A 187 1.70 -21.67 26.73
CA THR A 187 2.36 -21.14 25.53
C THR A 187 1.30 -20.60 24.59
N ILE A 188 1.51 -19.37 24.11
CA ILE A 188 0.62 -18.67 23.18
C ILE A 188 1.43 -18.18 22.00
N THR A 189 0.94 -18.51 20.80
CA THR A 189 1.60 -18.20 19.54
C THR A 189 0.60 -17.54 18.59
N ALA A 190 1.01 -16.46 17.94
CA ALA A 190 0.26 -15.78 16.91
C ALA A 190 0.70 -16.26 15.52
N VAL A 191 -0.26 -16.64 14.69
CA VAL A 191 -0.06 -17.06 13.30
C VAL A 191 -0.75 -16.04 12.40
N ILE A 192 0.02 -15.37 11.54
CA ILE A 192 -0.47 -14.35 10.63
C ILE A 192 -0.44 -14.88 9.21
N GLN A 193 -1.52 -14.66 8.46
CA GLN A 193 -1.57 -14.86 7.02
C GLN A 193 -1.58 -13.50 6.32
N GLU A 194 -0.59 -13.25 5.44
CA GLU A 194 -0.41 -12.04 4.64
C GLU A 194 -0.88 -12.26 3.18
#